data_AF-A0A6B3GX68-F1
#
_entry.id   AF-A0A6B3GX68-F1
#
_cell.length_a   1.000
_cell.length_b   1.000
_cell.length_c   1.000
_cell.angle_alpha   90.00
_cell.angle_beta   90.00
_cell.angle_gamma   90.00
#
_symmetry.space_group_name_H-M   'P 1'
#
loop_
_entity.id
_entity.type
_entity.pdbx_description
1 polymer ?
#
loop_
_entity_poly.entity_id
_entity_poly.type
_entity_poly.pdbx_seq_one_letter_code
_entity_poly.pdbx_strand_id
1 'polypeptide(L)'
;VPLTAISVPTGLPSQLGTVFVARTGLGPLAFDDPMEVVRWTPPAGGRAGVCQLEKRGAVVLGRASIDVLPTDSGSHVVWVEELRVRLVPRWGDPLLASAGRRMFGKVLDALLASPGDA
;
A
#
# COMPACT_ATOMS: atom_id res chain seq x y z
N VAL A 1 -2.79 -2.22 -8.81
CA VAL A 1 -3.67 -3.20 -8.13
C VAL A 1 -4.94 -3.37 -8.97
N PRO A 2 -5.39 -4.59 -9.28
CA PRO A 2 -6.58 -4.79 -10.11
C PRO A 2 -7.81 -4.11 -9.54
N LEU A 3 -8.63 -3.50 -10.40
CA LEU A 3 -9.90 -2.84 -10.03
C LEU A 3 -9.76 -1.75 -8.95
N THR A 4 -8.55 -1.18 -8.80
CA THR A 4 -8.26 -0.16 -7.80
C THR A 4 -7.77 1.11 -8.48
N ALA A 5 -8.43 2.23 -8.21
CA ALA A 5 -8.01 3.56 -8.64
C ALA A 5 -7.55 4.36 -7.42
N ILE A 6 -6.43 5.07 -7.55
CA ILE A 6 -5.91 5.96 -6.50
C ILE A 6 -6.28 7.39 -6.86
N SER A 7 -6.88 8.11 -5.91
CA SER A 7 -7.01 9.56 -5.96
C SER A 7 -6.24 10.19 -4.80
N VAL A 8 -5.56 11.30 -5.04
CA VAL A 8 -4.86 12.08 -4.02
C VAL A 8 -5.60 13.42 -3.89
N PRO A 9 -6.56 13.55 -2.96
CA PRO A 9 -7.35 14.77 -2.80
C PRO A 9 -6.50 16.02 -2.59
N THR A 10 -5.32 15.89 -1.99
CA THR A 10 -4.46 17.02 -1.60
C THR A 10 -3.46 17.49 -2.66
N GLY A 11 -3.33 16.85 -3.83
CA GLY A 11 -2.49 17.32 -4.95
C GLY A 11 -0.99 17.53 -4.70
N LEU A 12 -0.49 17.29 -3.48
CA LEU A 12 0.89 17.53 -3.05
C LEU A 12 1.73 16.23 -3.12
N PRO A 13 3.07 16.35 -3.24
CA PRO A 13 3.96 15.19 -3.19
C PRO A 13 3.73 14.38 -1.90
N SER A 14 3.99 13.07 -1.97
CA SER A 14 3.86 12.18 -0.82
C SER A 14 4.71 12.69 0.34
N GLN A 15 4.06 13.09 1.42
CA GLN A 15 4.67 13.59 2.64
C GLN A 15 3.90 13.08 3.86
N LEU A 16 4.44 13.31 5.04
CA LEU A 16 3.74 13.01 6.29
C LEU A 16 2.39 13.75 6.33
N GLY A 17 1.33 13.05 6.73
CA GLY A 17 -0.04 13.56 6.78
C GLY A 17 -0.78 13.56 5.44
N THR A 18 -0.14 13.15 4.33
CA THR A 18 -0.83 13.02 3.05
C THR A 18 -1.93 11.95 3.17
N VAL A 19 -3.16 12.33 2.82
CA VAL A 19 -4.28 11.40 2.71
C VAL A 19 -4.59 11.15 1.24
N PHE A 20 -4.70 9.89 0.88
CA PHE A 20 -5.13 9.45 -0.45
C PHE A 20 -6.19 8.37 -0.34
N VAL A 21 -7.00 8.20 -1.37
CA VAL A 21 -8.10 7.22 -1.38
C VAL A 21 -7.81 6.17 -2.42
N ALA A 22 -7.71 4.92 -2.00
CA ALA A 22 -7.76 3.79 -2.90
C ALA A 22 -9.21 3.32 -3.01
N ARG A 23 -9.83 3.53 -4.18
CA ARG A 23 -11.17 3.03 -4.48
C ARG A 23 -11.07 1.67 -5.15
N THR A 24 -11.62 0.63 -4.53
CA THR A 24 -11.56 -0.75 -5.03
C THR A 24 -12.96 -1.26 -5.37
N GLY A 25 -13.15 -1.83 -6.55
CA GLY A 25 -14.36 -2.56 -6.94
C GLY A 25 -14.97 -2.12 -8.28
N LEU A 26 -16.17 -2.64 -8.57
CA LEU A 26 -16.89 -2.39 -9.82
C LEU A 26 -18.30 -1.86 -9.55
N GLY A 27 -18.64 -0.72 -10.14
CA GLY A 27 -19.96 -0.11 -10.01
C GLY A 27 -20.38 0.12 -8.54
N PRO A 28 -21.60 -0.27 -8.13
CA PRO A 28 -22.10 -0.05 -6.77
C PRO A 28 -21.41 -0.94 -5.71
N LEU A 29 -20.60 -1.92 -6.12
CA LEU A 29 -19.83 -2.78 -5.21
C LEU A 29 -18.43 -2.23 -4.90
N ALA A 30 -18.17 -0.97 -5.26
CA ALA A 30 -16.92 -0.30 -4.94
C ALA A 30 -16.92 0.25 -3.51
N PHE A 31 -15.78 0.19 -2.85
CA PHE A 31 -15.56 0.80 -1.55
C PHE A 31 -14.30 1.67 -1.57
N ASP A 32 -14.32 2.70 -0.71
CA ASP A 32 -13.19 3.59 -0.52
C ASP A 32 -12.36 3.14 0.69
N ASP A 33 -11.05 3.10 0.50
CA ASP A 33 -10.02 2.87 1.52
C ASP A 33 -9.14 4.12 1.62
N PRO A 34 -9.58 5.16 2.37
CA PRO A 34 -8.75 6.33 2.64
C PRO A 34 -7.58 5.93 3.54
N MET A 35 -6.37 6.30 3.12
CA MET A 35 -5.11 6.00 3.80
C MET A 35 -4.35 7.29 4.08
N GLU A 36 -3.80 7.41 5.28
CA GLU A 36 -2.95 8.52 5.70
C GLU A 36 -1.50 8.05 5.83
N VAL A 37 -0.57 8.83 5.29
CA VAL A 37 0.86 8.65 5.52
C VAL A 37 1.22 9.11 6.94
N VAL A 38 1.45 8.18 7.85
CA VAL A 38 1.80 8.47 9.25
C VAL A 38 3.31 8.41 9.52
N ARG A 39 4.08 7.89 8.56
CA ARG A 39 5.55 8.02 8.56
C ARG A 39 6.03 8.14 7.13
N TRP A 40 6.91 9.11 6.90
CA TRP A 40 7.56 9.31 5.60
C TRP A 40 9.04 9.60 5.79
N THR A 41 9.89 8.74 5.23
CA THR A 41 11.34 8.93 5.20
C THR A 41 11.80 8.42 3.84
N PRO A 42 12.00 9.29 2.84
CA PRO A 42 12.43 8.84 1.52
C PRO A 42 13.84 8.24 1.57
N PRO A 43 14.15 7.24 0.72
CA PRO A 43 15.50 6.70 0.61
C PRO A 43 16.46 7.78 0.09
N ALA A 44 17.67 7.83 0.62
CA ALA A 44 18.67 8.83 0.21
C ALA A 44 20.10 8.37 0.50
N GLY A 45 20.98 8.45 -0.51
CA GLY A 45 22.42 8.23 -0.36
C GLY A 45 22.78 6.88 0.27
N GLY A 46 22.13 5.79 -0.16
CA GLY A 46 22.35 4.45 0.39
C GLY A 46 21.68 4.20 1.75
N ARG A 47 20.80 5.10 2.21
CA ARG A 47 19.94 4.85 3.38
C ARG A 47 18.59 4.30 2.95
N ALA A 48 18.02 3.44 3.80
CA ALA A 48 16.70 2.88 3.60
C ALA A 48 15.60 3.96 3.62
N GLY A 49 14.59 3.75 2.78
CA GLY A 49 13.34 4.51 2.79
C GLY A 49 12.28 3.80 3.61
N VAL A 50 11.41 4.56 4.27
CA VAL A 50 10.27 4.03 5.05
C VAL A 50 9.02 4.86 4.78
N CYS A 51 7.93 4.17 4.46
CA CYS A 51 6.58 4.72 4.44
C CYS A 51 5.69 3.88 5.36
N GLN A 52 4.93 4.53 6.24
CA GLN A 52 3.87 3.88 7.01
C GLN A 52 2.54 4.57 6.74
N LEU A 53 1.52 3.74 6.58
CA LEU A 53 0.16 4.14 6.24
C LEU A 53 -0.81 3.65 7.31
N GLU A 54 -1.76 4.48 7.70
CA GLU A 54 -2.93 4.06 8.47
C GLU A 54 -4.20 4.15 7.62
N LYS A 55 -5.00 3.09 7.65
CA LYS A 55 -6.29 3.06 6.97
C LYS A 55 -7.32 3.79 7.83
N ARG A 56 -7.83 4.91 7.30
CA ARG A 56 -8.84 5.79 7.91
C ARG A 56 -10.27 5.44 7.52
N GLY A 57 -10.44 4.38 6.72
CA GLY A 57 -11.71 3.97 6.15
C GLY A 57 -12.63 3.25 7.14
N ALA A 58 -13.86 2.99 6.68
CA ALA A 58 -14.84 2.23 7.44
C ALA A 58 -14.85 0.73 7.09
N VAL A 59 -14.39 0.36 5.89
CA VAL A 59 -14.47 -1.01 5.35
C VAL A 59 -13.18 -1.78 5.57
N VAL A 60 -12.06 -1.18 5.17
CA VAL A 60 -10.73 -1.73 5.37
C VAL A 60 -10.08 -0.97 6.52
N LEU A 61 -9.67 -1.71 7.53
CA LEU A 61 -9.07 -1.19 8.75
C LEU A 61 -7.65 -1.72 8.88
N GLY A 62 -6.80 -0.97 9.57
CA GLY A 62 -5.45 -1.40 9.91
C GLY A 62 -4.38 -0.48 9.33
N ARG A 63 -3.22 -1.05 9.01
CA ARG A 63 -2.02 -0.29 8.65
C ARG A 63 -1.16 -1.03 7.64
N ALA A 64 -0.29 -0.29 6.97
CA ALA A 64 0.72 -0.84 6.08
C ALA A 64 2.08 -0.19 6.34
N SER A 65 3.15 -0.96 6.17
CA SER A 65 4.50 -0.42 6.11
C SER A 65 5.21 -0.90 4.85
N ILE A 66 5.99 0.01 4.27
CA ILE A 66 6.82 -0.23 3.10
C ILE A 66 8.22 0.26 3.46
N ASP A 67 9.15 -0.68 3.56
CA ASP A 67 10.56 -0.42 3.81
C ASP A 67 11.35 -0.76 2.55
N VAL A 68 12.15 0.20 2.06
CA VAL A 68 12.96 0.05 0.85
C VAL A 68 14.41 0.12 1.26
N LEU A 69 15.09 -1.02 1.25
CA LEU A 69 16.49 -1.14 1.61
C LEU A 69 17.35 -1.16 0.33
N PRO A 70 18.43 -0.37 0.25
CA PRO A 70 19.34 -0.46 -0.87
C PRO A 70 20.10 -1.79 -0.84
N THR A 71 20.41 -2.30 -2.03
CA THR A 71 21.32 -3.44 -2.24
C THR A 71 22.37 -3.07 -3.29
N ASP A 72 23.41 -3.88 -3.44
CA ASP A 72 24.49 -3.62 -4.41
C ASP A 72 24.01 -3.51 -5.86
N SER A 73 22.87 -4.15 -6.20
CA SER A 73 22.33 -4.21 -7.56
C SER A 73 20.88 -3.73 -7.67
N GLY A 74 20.36 -3.00 -6.68
CA GLY A 74 18.98 -2.52 -6.69
C GLY A 74 18.41 -2.23 -5.31
N SER A 75 17.24 -2.77 -5.02
CA SER A 75 16.56 -2.56 -3.74
C SER A 75 15.86 -3.84 -3.27
N HIS A 76 15.88 -4.05 -1.95
CA HIS A 76 15.06 -5.04 -1.27
C HIS A 76 13.88 -4.32 -0.63
N VAL A 77 12.66 -4.67 -1.06
CA VAL A 77 11.43 -4.05 -0.56
C VAL A 77 10.71 -5.01 0.38
N VAL A 78 10.45 -4.55 1.60
CA VAL A 78 9.62 -5.24 2.58
C VAL A 78 8.29 -4.51 2.65
N TRP A 79 7.21 -5.22 2.31
CA TRP A 79 5.83 -4.72 2.45
C TRP A 79 5.10 -5.56 3.49
N VAL A 80 4.66 -4.91 4.57
CA VAL A 80 3.79 -5.51 5.59
C VAL A 80 2.41 -4.85 5.54
N GLU A 81 1.36 -5.66 5.47
CA GLU A 81 -0.04 -5.23 5.55
C GLU A 81 -0.69 -5.91 6.74
N GLU A 82 -1.19 -5.10 7.68
CA GLU A 82 -2.05 -5.53 8.75
C GLU A 82 -3.45 -5.02 8.42
N LEU A 83 -4.32 -5.89 7.90
CA LEU A 83 -5.65 -5.51 7.46
C LEU A 83 -6.76 -6.33 8.12
N ARG A 84 -7.90 -5.68 8.33
CA ARG A 84 -9.17 -6.31 8.64
C ARG A 84 -10.24 -5.73 7.71
N VAL A 85 -11.02 -6.60 7.08
CA VAL A 85 -12.18 -6.20 6.29
C VAL A 85 -13.44 -6.38 7.13
N ARG A 86 -14.16 -5.29 7.42
CA ARG A 86 -15.26 -5.26 8.40
C ARG A 86 -16.38 -6.27 8.10
N LEU A 87 -16.64 -6.55 6.83
CA LEU A 87 -17.70 -7.45 6.38
C LEU A 87 -17.24 -8.90 6.18
N VAL A 88 -15.95 -9.19 6.34
CA VAL A 88 -15.42 -10.54 6.22
C VAL A 88 -15.25 -11.14 7.62
N PRO A 89 -15.88 -12.29 7.90
CA PRO A 89 -15.68 -12.98 9.17
C PRO A 89 -14.23 -13.42 9.36
N ARG A 90 -13.78 -13.56 10.61
CA ARG A 90 -12.37 -13.91 10.95
C ARG A 90 -11.88 -15.23 10.36
N TRP A 91 -12.77 -16.18 10.12
CA TRP A 91 -12.39 -17.45 9.46
C TRP A 91 -11.97 -17.25 7.99
N GLY A 92 -12.34 -16.11 7.38
CA GLY A 92 -11.87 -15.69 6.06
C GLY A 92 -10.48 -15.04 6.08
N ASP A 93 -9.92 -14.71 7.25
CA ASP A 93 -8.63 -14.03 7.38
C ASP A 93 -7.47 -14.79 6.67
N PRO A 94 -7.35 -16.13 6.75
CA PRO A 94 -6.30 -16.86 6.03
C PRO A 94 -6.42 -16.73 4.50
N LEU A 95 -7.66 -16.71 3.98
CA LEU A 95 -7.91 -16.55 2.55
C LEU A 95 -7.60 -15.12 2.11
N LEU A 96 -8.01 -14.11 2.89
CA LEU A 96 -7.65 -12.71 2.66
C LEU A 96 -6.13 -12.51 2.66
N ALA A 97 -5.41 -13.07 3.64
CA ALA A 97 -3.96 -12.99 3.73
C ALA A 97 -3.28 -13.63 2.50
N SER A 98 -3.76 -14.81 2.08
CA SER A 98 -3.23 -15.52 0.91
C SER A 98 -3.50 -14.77 -0.40
N ALA A 99 -4.68 -14.18 -0.56
CA ALA A 99 -5.04 -13.36 -1.71
C ALA A 99 -4.23 -12.06 -1.75
N GLY A 100 -4.15 -11.35 -0.63
CA GLY A 100 -3.37 -10.14 -0.46
C GLY A 100 -1.90 -10.36 -0.81
N ARG A 101 -1.27 -11.39 -0.23
CA ARG A 101 0.15 -11.72 -0.51
C ARG A 101 0.41 -11.95 -2.01
N ARG A 102 -0.47 -12.67 -2.71
CA ARG A 102 -0.31 -12.88 -4.17
C ARG A 102 -0.47 -11.58 -4.96
N MET A 103 -1.42 -10.75 -4.58
CA MET A 103 -1.68 -9.47 -5.24
C MET A 103 -0.53 -8.48 -5.04
N PHE A 104 -0.09 -8.27 -3.79
CA PHE A 104 1.02 -7.38 -3.48
C PHE A 104 2.33 -7.88 -4.06
N GLY A 105 2.57 -9.21 -4.05
CA GLY A 105 3.73 -9.81 -4.73
C GLY A 105 3.78 -9.44 -6.21
N LYS A 106 2.67 -9.63 -6.95
CA LYS A 106 2.60 -9.24 -8.37
C LYS A 106 2.83 -7.75 -8.61
N VAL A 107 2.38 -6.89 -7.69
CA VAL A 107 2.60 -5.44 -7.78
C VAL A 107 4.08 -5.12 -7.56
N LEU A 108 4.70 -5.71 -6.53
CA LEU A 108 6.13 -5.55 -6.28
C LEU A 108 6.97 -6.07 -7.46
N ASP A 109 6.64 -7.23 -8.00
CA ASP A 109 7.34 -7.79 -9.17
C ASP A 109 7.29 -6.82 -10.36
N ALA A 110 6.12 -6.23 -10.63
CA ALA A 110 5.96 -5.26 -11.71
C ALA A 110 6.72 -3.93 -11.46
N LEU A 111 6.71 -3.44 -10.22
CA LEU A 111 7.41 -2.21 -9.82
C LEU A 111 8.93 -2.38 -9.83
N LEU A 112 9.44 -3.56 -9.45
CA LEU A 112 10.86 -3.87 -9.44
C LEU A 112 11.40 -4.24 -10.83
N ALA A 113 10.54 -4.76 -11.71
CA ALA A 113 10.90 -5.06 -13.10
C ALA A 113 10.95 -3.79 -13.98
N SER A 114 10.30 -2.71 -13.56
CA SER A 114 10.26 -1.44 -14.28
C SER A 114 11.31 -0.49 -13.68
N PRO A 115 12.36 -0.09 -14.43
CA PRO A 115 13.23 1.00 -13.97
C PRO A 115 12.34 2.23 -13.77
N GLY A 116 12.32 2.79 -12.56
CA GLY A 116 11.63 4.06 -12.34
C GLY A 116 12.34 5.14 -13.13
N ASP A 117 11.63 5.86 -14.01
CA ASP A 117 12.11 7.14 -14.52
C ASP A 117 12.31 8.06 -13.31
N ALA A 118 13.58 8.33 -13.00
CA ALA A 118 14.02 9.18 -11.91
C ALA A 118 13.98 10.66 -12.32
#